data_AF-A0A1M4Y0V3-F1
#
_entry.id   AF-A0A1M4Y0V3-F1
#
_cell.length_a   1.000
_cell.length_b   1.000
_cell.length_c   1.000
_cell.angle_alpha   90.00
_cell.angle_beta   90.00
_cell.angle_gamma   90.00
#
_symmetry.space_group_name_H-M   'P 1'
#
loop_
_entity.id
_entity.type
_entity.pdbx_description
1 polymer ?
#
loop_
_entity_poly.entity_id
_entity_poly.type
_entity_poly.pdbx_seq_one_letter_code
_entity_poly.pdbx_strand_id
1 'polypeptide(L)'
;MEKNQLLKLIYEEIDFVEGEIKEDKIIWKDIFGGENSVSKFNIVFRNNQYAWYEMNEVGNDKLKIKINPNFILEWKVPVNSMGVSYRGCRFIDFCHNFLILVYADKHRDQLVFINTETFTLDKIRLDLERFRVELKSDELVIKDFLSGSHRYLIRIGDGNFTKQVITS
;
A
#
# COMPACT_ATOMS: atom_id res chain seq x y z
N MET A 1 -0.43 17.60 -3.59
CA MET A 1 0.43 17.27 -4.75
C MET A 1 -0.34 16.36 -5.68
N GLU A 2 -0.27 16.59 -6.99
CA GLU A 2 -0.96 15.72 -7.96
C GLU A 2 -0.24 14.36 -8.10
N LYS A 3 -1.01 13.29 -8.36
CA LYS A 3 -0.45 11.94 -8.53
C LYS A 3 0.60 11.86 -9.65
N ASN A 4 0.43 12.64 -10.72
CA ASN A 4 1.39 12.67 -11.84
C ASN A 4 2.73 13.27 -11.44
N GLN A 5 2.71 14.32 -10.61
CA GLN A 5 3.93 14.92 -10.08
C GLN A 5 4.61 13.95 -9.11
N LEU A 6 3.82 13.29 -8.26
CA LEU A 6 4.34 12.29 -7.33
C LEU A 6 4.96 11.08 -8.05
N LEU A 7 4.39 10.62 -9.17
CA LEU A 7 5.03 9.57 -9.99
C LEU A 7 6.40 10.02 -10.50
N LYS A 8 6.54 11.25 -10.98
CA LYS A 8 7.84 11.76 -11.47
C LYS A 8 8.88 11.78 -10.35
N LEU A 9 8.48 12.23 -9.15
CA LEU A 9 9.37 12.18 -7.98
C LEU A 9 9.77 10.75 -7.66
N ILE A 10 8.82 9.82 -7.58
CA ILE A 10 9.12 8.41 -7.30
C ILE A 10 10.05 7.81 -8.36
N TYR A 11 9.86 8.15 -9.64
CA TYR A 11 10.72 7.69 -10.72
C TYR A 11 12.19 8.08 -10.51
N GLU A 12 12.46 9.27 -9.98
CA GLU A 12 13.81 9.74 -9.64
C GLU A 12 14.41 9.01 -8.42
N GLU A 13 13.58 8.39 -7.58
CA GLU A 13 14.01 7.65 -6.39
C GLU A 13 14.28 6.16 -6.66
N ILE A 14 13.85 5.63 -7.80
CA ILE A 14 14.04 4.22 -8.13
C ILE A 14 15.41 4.04 -8.78
N ASP A 15 16.22 3.16 -8.19
CA ASP A 15 17.50 2.76 -8.72
C ASP A 15 17.31 1.66 -9.79
N PHE A 16 17.25 2.06 -11.07
CA PHE A 16 17.20 1.15 -12.22
C PHE A 16 18.13 1.63 -13.34
N VAL A 17 18.52 0.69 -14.22
CA VAL A 17 19.29 0.99 -15.43
C VAL A 17 18.39 1.41 -16.58
N GLU A 18 17.27 0.71 -16.76
CA GLU A 18 16.28 0.97 -17.81
C GLU A 18 14.86 0.90 -17.24
N GLY A 19 14.07 1.95 -17.50
CA GLY A 19 12.69 2.09 -17.06
C GLY A 19 11.99 3.20 -17.83
N GLU A 20 10.67 3.24 -17.73
CA GLU A 20 9.84 4.24 -18.39
C GLU A 20 8.67 4.69 -17.50
N ILE A 21 8.31 5.97 -17.61
CA ILE A 21 7.04 6.49 -17.09
C ILE A 21 6.00 6.42 -18.20
N LYS A 22 4.94 5.63 -17.99
CA LYS A 22 3.71 5.67 -18.80
C LYS A 22 2.71 6.63 -18.19
N GLU A 23 1.60 6.83 -18.89
CA GLU A 23 0.56 7.76 -18.44
C GLU A 23 0.15 7.51 -17.00
N ASP A 24 -0.03 6.26 -16.55
CA ASP A 24 -0.60 5.89 -15.24
C ASP A 24 0.33 5.07 -14.33
N LYS A 25 1.56 4.78 -14.75
CA LYS A 25 2.48 3.92 -14.00
C LYS A 25 3.94 4.10 -14.41
N ILE A 26 4.84 3.70 -13.53
CA ILE A 26 6.27 3.47 -13.80
C ILE A 26 6.45 1.98 -14.05
N ILE A 27 7.28 1.61 -15.03
CA ILE A 27 7.71 0.23 -15.28
C ILE A 27 9.22 0.20 -15.47
N TRP A 28 9.90 -0.79 -14.90
CA TRP A 28 11.33 -1.01 -15.07
C TRP A 28 11.68 -2.48 -14.90
N LYS A 29 12.90 -2.87 -15.28
CA LYS A 29 13.45 -4.20 -14.95
C LYS A 29 14.49 -4.09 -13.85
N ASP A 30 14.45 -5.03 -12.91
CA ASP A 30 15.53 -5.17 -11.94
C ASP A 30 16.77 -5.83 -12.57
N ILE A 31 17.85 -5.91 -11.78
CA ILE A 31 19.12 -6.50 -12.21
C ILE A 31 19.03 -7.98 -12.59
N PHE A 32 17.94 -8.67 -12.21
CA PHE A 32 17.67 -10.06 -12.53
C PHE A 32 16.73 -10.21 -13.74
N GLY A 33 16.33 -9.09 -14.36
CA GLY A 33 15.42 -9.03 -15.49
C GLY A 33 13.94 -9.05 -15.10
N GLY A 34 13.63 -9.04 -13.80
CA GLY A 34 12.26 -9.05 -13.28
C GLY A 34 11.54 -7.74 -13.56
N GLU A 35 10.34 -7.80 -14.15
CA GLU A 35 9.50 -6.60 -14.33
C GLU A 35 8.98 -6.08 -12.98
N ASN A 36 9.16 -4.79 -12.76
CA ASN A 36 8.67 -4.05 -11.61
C ASN A 36 7.76 -2.92 -12.08
N SER A 37 6.75 -2.57 -11.28
CA SER A 37 5.86 -1.46 -11.59
C SER A 37 5.30 -0.75 -10.37
N VAL A 38 4.98 0.54 -10.56
CA VAL A 38 4.28 1.38 -9.58
C VAL A 38 3.17 2.13 -10.29
N SER A 39 1.91 1.86 -9.95
CA SER A 39 0.77 2.60 -10.50
C SER A 39 0.46 3.87 -9.69
N LYS A 40 -0.17 4.87 -10.32
CA LYS A 40 -0.73 6.05 -9.62
C LYS A 40 -1.67 5.69 -8.46
N PHE A 41 -2.34 4.55 -8.54
CA PHE A 41 -3.22 4.07 -7.46
C PHE A 41 -2.43 3.53 -6.27
N ASN A 42 -1.14 3.24 -6.43
CA ASN A 42 -0.25 2.64 -5.45
C ASN A 42 0.70 3.63 -4.79
N ILE A 43 0.47 4.94 -4.95
CA ILE A 43 1.29 6.01 -4.39
C ILE A 43 0.44 6.91 -3.50
N VAL A 44 0.99 7.46 -2.43
CA VAL A 44 0.29 8.42 -1.55
C VAL A 44 1.27 9.49 -1.05
N PHE A 45 0.77 10.69 -0.78
CA PHE A 45 1.54 11.78 -0.20
C PHE A 45 0.77 12.48 0.92
N ARG A 46 1.45 12.81 2.01
CA ARG A 46 0.93 13.65 3.10
C ARG A 46 2.07 14.36 3.80
N ASN A 47 1.92 15.66 4.07
CA ASN A 47 2.83 16.44 4.92
C ASN A 47 4.32 16.22 4.61
N ASN A 48 4.72 16.29 3.34
CA ASN A 48 6.08 16.06 2.82
C ASN A 48 6.58 14.60 2.86
N GLN A 49 5.78 13.67 3.34
CA GLN A 49 6.04 12.24 3.23
C GLN A 49 5.32 11.68 2.01
N TYR A 50 5.93 10.70 1.36
CA TYR A 50 5.24 9.89 0.37
C TYR A 50 5.59 8.43 0.50
N ALA A 51 4.64 7.59 0.12
CA ALA A 51 4.83 6.15 0.09
C ALA A 51 4.37 5.59 -1.25
N TRP A 52 4.98 4.49 -1.65
CA TRP A 52 4.62 3.78 -2.85
C TRP A 52 4.79 2.27 -2.70
N TYR A 53 3.91 1.54 -3.35
CA TYR A 53 3.98 0.09 -3.43
C TYR A 53 4.52 -0.31 -4.80
N GLU A 54 5.64 -1.01 -4.81
CA GLU A 54 6.30 -1.61 -5.97
C GLU A 54 5.81 -3.05 -6.12
N MET A 55 5.11 -3.33 -7.22
CA MET A 55 4.77 -4.68 -7.62
C MET A 55 5.92 -5.27 -8.42
N ASN A 56 6.24 -6.53 -8.18
CA ASN A 56 7.27 -7.26 -8.90
C ASN A 56 6.70 -8.56 -9.47
N GLU A 57 7.00 -8.88 -10.73
CA GLU A 57 6.38 -10.02 -11.41
C GLU A 57 6.66 -11.36 -10.69
N VAL A 58 7.82 -11.50 -10.04
CA VAL A 58 8.21 -12.69 -9.27
C VAL A 58 7.90 -12.57 -7.78
N GLY A 59 6.98 -11.68 -7.40
CA GLY A 59 6.46 -11.59 -6.03
C GLY A 59 7.45 -11.01 -5.02
N ASN A 60 8.45 -10.26 -5.47
CA ASN A 60 9.32 -9.47 -4.58
C ASN A 60 8.73 -8.07 -4.32
N ASP A 61 7.45 -8.01 -3.97
CA ASP A 61 6.75 -6.74 -3.80
C ASP A 61 7.34 -5.96 -2.61
N LYS A 62 7.42 -4.64 -2.76
CA LYS A 62 7.99 -3.74 -1.77
C LYS A 62 7.04 -2.59 -1.48
N LEU A 63 7.01 -2.16 -0.22
CA LEU A 63 6.46 -0.89 0.17
C LEU A 63 7.60 0.02 0.58
N LYS A 64 7.66 1.23 0.00
CA LYS A 64 8.65 2.23 0.36
C LYS A 64 7.97 3.47 0.94
N ILE A 65 8.61 4.08 1.93
CA ILE A 65 8.14 5.30 2.60
C ILE A 65 9.30 6.28 2.66
N LYS A 66 9.20 7.39 1.93
CA LYS A 66 10.11 8.53 2.03
C LYS A 66 9.57 9.49 3.09
N ILE A 67 10.23 9.49 4.24
CA ILE A 67 9.79 10.26 5.43
C ILE A 67 10.47 11.64 5.45
N ASN A 68 11.69 11.71 4.91
CA ASN A 68 12.44 12.95 4.71
C ASN A 68 13.34 12.80 3.47
N PRO A 69 13.95 13.89 2.95
CA PRO A 69 14.72 13.86 1.70
C PRO A 69 15.85 12.82 1.65
N ASN A 70 16.41 12.44 2.80
CA ASN A 70 17.61 11.60 2.89
C ASN A 70 17.30 10.16 3.33
N PHE A 71 16.03 9.81 3.56
CA PHE A 71 15.68 8.52 4.15
C PHE A 71 14.43 7.91 3.51
N ILE A 72 14.62 6.70 2.98
CA ILE A 72 13.56 5.81 2.49
C ILE A 72 13.55 4.56 3.37
N LEU A 73 12.42 4.30 4.02
CA LEU A 73 12.16 3.01 4.65
C LEU A 73 11.64 2.04 3.58
N GLU A 74 12.24 0.86 3.47
CA GLU A 74 11.75 -0.23 2.62
C GLU A 74 11.20 -1.37 3.49
N TRP A 75 10.00 -1.83 3.17
CA TRP A 75 9.40 -3.03 3.74
C TRP A 75 9.14 -4.06 2.64
N LYS A 76 9.71 -5.27 2.81
CA LYS A 76 9.45 -6.42 1.93
C LYS A 76 8.08 -6.99 2.25
N VAL A 77 7.17 -6.91 1.29
CA VAL A 77 5.78 -7.31 1.49
C VAL A 77 5.69 -8.84 1.33
N PRO A 78 5.13 -9.57 2.32
CA PRO A 78 5.01 -11.01 2.21
C PRO A 78 3.82 -11.38 1.31
N VAL A 79 4.06 -11.53 0.00
CA VAL A 79 3.02 -11.84 -0.99
C VAL A 79 2.84 -13.34 -1.27
N ASN A 80 3.89 -14.16 -1.15
CA ASN A 80 3.84 -15.63 -1.03
C ASN A 80 5.25 -16.26 -0.89
N SER A 81 5.31 -17.60 -0.74
CA SER A 81 6.53 -18.42 -0.80
C SER A 81 6.84 -19.00 -2.19
N MET A 82 6.06 -18.67 -3.21
CA MET A 82 6.10 -19.29 -4.56
C MET A 82 6.63 -18.36 -5.65
N GLY A 83 6.94 -17.09 -5.34
CA GLY A 83 7.63 -16.18 -6.25
C GLY A 83 6.78 -15.62 -7.39
N VAL A 84 5.53 -15.19 -7.13
CA VAL A 84 4.69 -14.46 -8.11
C VAL A 84 3.84 -13.40 -7.40
N SER A 85 3.78 -12.16 -7.88
CA SER A 85 2.82 -11.18 -7.32
C SER A 85 1.39 -11.55 -7.70
N TYR A 86 0.47 -11.52 -6.74
CA TYR A 86 -0.90 -12.00 -6.97
C TYR A 86 -1.84 -10.90 -7.49
N ARG A 87 -2.21 -9.96 -6.62
CA ARG A 87 -3.03 -8.78 -6.98
C ARG A 87 -2.46 -7.47 -6.43
N GLY A 88 -1.26 -7.53 -5.85
CA GLY A 88 -0.54 -6.38 -5.31
C GLY A 88 -1.35 -5.54 -4.30
N CYS A 89 -1.09 -4.24 -4.30
CA CYS A 89 -1.74 -3.26 -3.44
C CYS A 89 -3.12 -2.86 -3.95
N ARG A 90 -4.13 -2.95 -3.07
CA ARG A 90 -5.54 -2.62 -3.31
C ARG A 90 -5.97 -1.29 -2.70
N PHE A 91 -5.27 -0.84 -1.66
CA PHE A 91 -5.53 0.42 -0.98
C PHE A 91 -4.24 0.91 -0.33
N ILE A 92 -3.93 2.20 -0.45
CA ILE A 92 -2.85 2.83 0.27
C ILE A 92 -3.25 4.26 0.62
N ASP A 93 -3.19 4.62 1.89
CA ASP A 93 -3.44 6.01 2.32
C ASP A 93 -2.80 6.33 3.67
N PHE A 94 -2.65 7.62 3.98
CA PHE A 94 -2.22 8.09 5.29
C PHE A 94 -3.42 8.48 6.16
N CYS A 95 -3.39 8.14 7.45
CA CYS A 95 -4.32 8.62 8.47
C CYS A 95 -3.55 8.79 9.79
N HIS A 96 -3.64 9.95 10.44
CA HIS A 96 -2.76 10.33 11.56
C HIS A 96 -1.28 10.00 11.32
N ASN A 97 -0.63 9.28 12.24
CA ASN A 97 0.74 8.78 12.10
C ASN A 97 0.83 7.38 11.46
N PHE A 98 -0.24 6.92 10.80
CA PHE A 98 -0.26 5.62 10.13
C PHE A 98 -0.22 5.75 8.61
N LEU A 99 0.63 4.94 7.98
CA LEU A 99 0.43 4.49 6.61
C LEU A 99 -0.42 3.22 6.64
N ILE A 100 -1.54 3.25 5.94
CA ILE A 100 -2.50 2.15 5.86
C ILE A 100 -2.37 1.52 4.49
N LEU A 101 -2.20 0.21 4.46
CA LEU A 101 -2.08 -0.57 3.24
C LEU A 101 -3.04 -1.75 3.26
N VAL A 102 -3.72 -2.00 2.15
CA VAL A 102 -4.30 -3.32 1.87
C VAL A 102 -3.60 -3.91 0.67
N TYR A 103 -3.08 -5.12 0.82
CA TYR A 103 -2.52 -5.90 -0.29
C TYR A 103 -3.06 -7.32 -0.26
N ALA A 104 -3.06 -7.96 -1.43
CA ALA A 104 -3.45 -9.36 -1.57
C ALA A 104 -2.22 -10.26 -1.50
N ASP A 105 -2.18 -11.15 -0.52
CA ASP A 105 -1.32 -12.34 -0.57
C ASP A 105 -2.06 -13.48 -1.31
N LYS A 106 -1.34 -14.55 -1.69
CA LYS A 106 -1.92 -15.70 -2.41
C LYS A 106 -3.17 -16.28 -1.75
N HIS A 107 -3.24 -16.21 -0.42
CA HIS A 107 -4.30 -16.83 0.34
C HIS A 107 -5.42 -15.83 0.65
N ARG A 108 -5.07 -14.58 1.01
CA ARG A 108 -5.98 -13.61 1.62
C ARG A 108 -5.49 -12.17 1.45
N ASP A 109 -6.42 -11.23 1.63
CA ASP A 109 -6.07 -9.82 1.76
C ASP A 109 -5.63 -9.48 3.19
N GLN A 110 -4.60 -8.65 3.29
CA GLN A 110 -4.02 -8.19 4.55
C GLN A 110 -4.21 -6.68 4.65
N LEU A 111 -4.82 -6.23 5.74
CA LEU A 111 -4.80 -4.82 6.14
C LEU A 111 -3.63 -4.59 7.08
N VAL A 112 -2.81 -3.61 6.78
CA VAL A 112 -1.60 -3.28 7.53
C VAL A 112 -1.63 -1.81 7.94
N PHE A 113 -1.27 -1.58 9.19
CA PHE A 113 -1.01 -0.25 9.75
C PHE A 113 0.48 -0.16 10.06
N ILE A 114 1.15 0.82 9.46
CA ILE A 114 2.56 1.12 9.73
C ILE A 114 2.60 2.47 10.42
N ASN A 115 3.02 2.49 11.67
CA ASN A 115 3.26 3.75 12.37
C ASN A 115 4.54 4.39 11.82
N THR A 116 4.44 5.59 11.25
CA THR A 116 5.57 6.27 10.58
C THR A 116 6.50 7.02 11.54
N GLU A 117 6.15 7.07 12.83
CA GLU A 117 6.98 7.65 13.89
C GLU A 117 7.79 6.56 14.62
N THR A 118 7.18 5.40 14.88
CA THR A 118 7.80 4.29 15.63
C THR A 118 8.30 3.15 14.76
N PHE A 119 7.90 3.11 13.48
CA PHE A 119 8.15 2.01 12.54
C PHE A 119 7.60 0.66 12.98
N THR A 120 6.60 0.66 13.87
CA THR A 120 5.88 -0.56 14.24
C THR A 120 4.82 -0.87 13.19
N LEU A 121 4.56 -2.17 13.02
CA LEU A 121 3.64 -2.67 12.02
C LEU A 121 2.63 -3.62 12.67
N ASP A 122 1.35 -3.29 12.50
CA ASP A 122 0.23 -4.12 12.91
C ASP A 122 -0.52 -4.68 11.69
N LYS A 123 -0.99 -5.92 11.80
CA LYS A 123 -1.70 -6.61 10.72
C LYS A 123 -3.07 -7.07 11.17
N ILE A 124 -4.06 -6.83 10.32
CA ILE A 124 -5.42 -7.35 10.44
C ILE A 124 -5.70 -8.17 9.20
N ARG A 125 -5.96 -9.46 9.41
CA ARG A 125 -6.40 -10.35 8.35
C ARG A 125 -7.83 -10.00 7.93
N LEU A 126 -8.06 -9.91 6.62
CA LEU A 126 -9.39 -9.70 6.04
C LEU A 126 -9.88 -11.01 5.41
N ASP A 127 -10.82 -11.67 6.07
CA ASP A 127 -11.49 -12.86 5.55
C ASP A 127 -12.68 -12.47 4.65
N LEU A 128 -12.40 -11.76 3.55
CA LEU A 128 -13.39 -11.27 2.59
C LEU A 128 -12.90 -11.52 1.17
N GLU A 129 -13.69 -12.18 0.33
CA GLU A 129 -13.29 -12.44 -1.07
C GLU A 129 -13.30 -11.17 -1.94
N ARG A 130 -14.31 -10.31 -1.74
CA ARG A 130 -14.47 -9.06 -2.48
C ARG A 130 -14.96 -7.97 -1.53
N PHE A 131 -14.17 -6.92 -1.38
CA PHE A 131 -14.51 -5.78 -0.55
C PHE A 131 -14.05 -4.46 -1.17
N ARG A 132 -14.61 -3.38 -0.64
CA ARG A 132 -14.17 -2.01 -0.86
C ARG A 132 -13.66 -1.45 0.46
N VAL A 133 -12.63 -0.61 0.36
CA VAL A 133 -12.06 0.13 1.49
C VAL A 133 -12.35 1.59 1.25
N GLU A 134 -12.93 2.25 2.25
CA GLU A 134 -13.17 3.69 2.25
C GLU A 134 -12.55 4.28 3.52
N LEU A 135 -11.65 5.24 3.37
CA LEU A 135 -11.15 6.04 4.48
C LEU A 135 -11.92 7.37 4.50
N LYS A 136 -12.55 7.69 5.63
CA LYS A 136 -13.29 8.94 5.85
C LYS A 136 -12.80 9.58 7.14
N SER A 137 -11.93 10.59 7.01
CA SER A 137 -11.18 11.16 8.12
C SER A 137 -10.42 10.08 8.89
N ASP A 138 -10.98 9.65 10.01
CA ASP A 138 -10.36 8.80 11.01
C ASP A 138 -11.01 7.41 11.05
N GLU A 139 -11.97 7.18 10.14
CA GLU A 139 -12.71 5.93 10.04
C GLU A 139 -12.37 5.20 8.73
N LEU A 140 -11.78 4.02 8.86
CA LEU A 140 -11.59 3.08 7.76
C LEU A 140 -12.75 2.08 7.75
N VAL A 141 -13.55 2.13 6.70
CA VAL A 141 -14.71 1.26 6.52
C VAL A 141 -14.39 0.21 5.45
N ILE A 142 -14.58 -1.05 5.83
CA ILE A 142 -14.45 -2.19 4.90
C ILE A 142 -15.83 -2.76 4.66
N LYS A 143 -16.26 -2.69 3.40
CA LYS A 143 -17.59 -3.14 2.97
C LYS A 143 -17.46 -4.34 2.06
N ASP A 144 -18.36 -5.29 2.23
CA ASP A 144 -18.57 -6.36 1.26
C ASP A 144 -18.93 -5.73 -0.10
N PHE A 145 -18.27 -6.17 -1.18
CA PHE A 145 -18.48 -5.57 -2.49
C PHE A 145 -19.90 -5.84 -3.03
N LEU A 146 -20.48 -7.02 -2.72
CA LEU A 146 -21.75 -7.46 -3.29
C LEU A 146 -22.94 -6.93 -2.50
N SER A 147 -22.91 -7.07 -1.17
CA SER A 147 -24.02 -6.63 -0.32
C SER A 147 -23.92 -5.15 0.07
N GLY A 148 -22.74 -4.54 -0.04
CA GLY A 148 -22.47 -3.20 0.51
C GLY A 148 -22.48 -3.14 2.04
N SER A 149 -22.73 -4.26 2.72
CA SER A 149 -22.80 -4.32 4.18
C SER A 149 -21.44 -3.99 4.78
N HIS A 150 -21.44 -3.15 5.81
CA HIS A 150 -20.23 -2.88 6.59
C HIS A 150 -19.80 -4.16 7.29
N ARG A 151 -18.55 -4.56 7.10
CA ARG A 151 -17.96 -5.74 7.74
C ARG A 151 -17.03 -5.34 8.87
N TYR A 152 -16.23 -4.30 8.62
CA TYR A 152 -15.32 -3.74 9.60
C TYR A 152 -15.40 -2.23 9.60
N LEU A 153 -15.39 -1.66 10.80
CA LEU A 153 -15.13 -0.25 11.05
C LEU A 153 -13.88 -0.18 11.91
N ILE A 154 -12.87 0.55 11.45
CA ILE A 154 -11.66 0.78 12.21
C ILE A 154 -11.54 2.27 12.47
N ARG A 155 -11.55 2.64 13.75
CA ARG A 155 -11.31 4.03 14.17
C ARG A 155 -9.84 4.19 14.47
N ILE A 156 -9.23 5.18 13.86
CA ILE A 156 -7.79 5.44 13.91
C ILE A 156 -7.60 6.72 14.70
N GLY A 157 -6.80 6.67 15.76
CA GLY A 157 -6.40 7.85 16.53
C GLY A 157 -4.89 8.05 16.43
N ASP A 158 -4.39 9.01 17.21
CA ASP A 158 -2.95 9.27 17.31
C ASP A 158 -2.26 8.08 18.01
N GLY A 159 -1.50 7.30 17.25
CA GLY A 159 -0.72 6.18 17.76
C GLY A 159 -1.50 4.91 18.13
N ASN A 160 -2.83 4.86 17.94
CA ASN A 160 -3.61 3.63 18.14
C ASN A 160 -4.76 3.50 17.13
N PHE A 161 -5.35 2.31 17.07
CA PHE A 161 -6.59 2.09 16.32
C PHE A 161 -7.44 1.03 17.04
N THR A 162 -8.75 1.09 16.81
CA THR A 162 -9.71 0.13 17.37
C THR A 162 -10.52 -0.50 16.25
N LYS A 163 -10.57 -1.84 16.23
CA LYS A 163 -11.35 -2.61 15.27
C LYS A 163 -12.72 -2.96 15.85
N GLN A 164 -13.78 -2.59 15.15
CA GLN A 164 -15.14 -3.02 15.41
C GLN A 164 -15.62 -3.92 14.28
N VAL A 165 -16.01 -5.16 14.59
CA VAL A 165 -16.70 -6.04 13.64
C VAL A 165 -18.16 -5.63 13.60
N ILE A 166 -18.67 -5.35 12.42
CA ILE A 166 -20.08 -5.02 12.24
C ILE A 166 -20.77 -6.30 11.77
N THR A 167 -21.48 -6.94 12.69
CA THR A 167 -22.43 -8.01 12.37
C THR A 167 -23.74 -7.35 11.95
N SER A 168 -23.98 -7.33 10.64
CA SER A 168 -25.30 -7.07 10.05
C SER A 168 -26.18 -8.30 10.14
#